data_AF-A0A141RPF2-F1
#
_entry.id   AF-A0A141RPF2-F1
#
_cell.length_a   1.000
_cell.length_b   1.000
_cell.length_c   1.000
_cell.angle_alpha   90.00
_cell.angle_beta   90.00
_cell.angle_gamma   90.00
#
_symmetry.space_group_name_H-M   'P 1'
#
loop_
_entity.id
_entity.type
_entity.pdbx_description
1 polymer ?
#
loop_
_entity_poly.entity_id
_entity_poly.type
_entity_poly.pdbx_seq_one_letter_code
_entity_poly.pdbx_strand_id
1 'polypeptide(L)'
;MTGEMKEQTEWHRVVLFGKLAEVASEYLRKGSQVYIEGQLRTRKWTDQSGQDRYTTEVVVNVGGTMQMLGGRQGGGAPAGGNIGGGQPQGGWGQPQQPQGGNQFSGGAQSRPQQSAPAAPSNEPPMDFDDDIPF
;
A
#
# COMPACT_ATOMS: atom_id res chain seq x y z
N MET A 1 -35.35 -30.95 -11.38
CA MET A 1 -34.38 -29.96 -11.90
C MET A 1 -33.06 -30.30 -11.27
N THR A 2 -32.13 -30.87 -12.05
CA THR A 2 -30.85 -31.36 -11.53
C THR A 2 -30.04 -30.16 -11.00
N GLY A 3 -29.74 -30.19 -9.70
CA GLY A 3 -28.96 -29.16 -9.00
C GLY A 3 -27.47 -29.29 -9.28
N GLU A 4 -27.10 -29.29 -10.55
CA GLU A 4 -25.70 -29.35 -10.97
C GLU A 4 -25.00 -28.03 -10.59
N MET A 5 -23.84 -28.15 -9.95
CA MET A 5 -23.01 -27.01 -9.60
C MET A 5 -22.55 -26.31 -10.87
N LYS A 6 -22.98 -25.06 -11.06
CA LYS A 6 -22.53 -24.20 -12.16
C LYS A 6 -21.37 -23.33 -11.68
N GLU A 7 -20.23 -23.46 -12.34
CA GLU A 7 -19.08 -22.59 -12.13
C GLU A 7 -19.26 -21.29 -12.93
N GLN A 8 -18.99 -20.16 -12.30
CA GLN A 8 -18.92 -18.84 -12.96
C GLN A 8 -17.56 -18.22 -12.68
N THR A 9 -16.80 -17.95 -13.74
CA THR A 9 -15.51 -17.29 -13.66
C THR A 9 -15.64 -15.86 -14.16
N GLU A 10 -15.15 -14.92 -13.37
CA GLU A 10 -15.14 -13.49 -13.71
C GLU A 10 -13.71 -12.96 -13.81
N TRP A 11 -13.47 -12.11 -14.81
CA TRP A 11 -12.18 -11.49 -15.05
C TRP A 11 -12.23 -10.02 -14.65
N HIS A 12 -11.36 -9.63 -13.73
CA HIS A 12 -11.31 -8.28 -13.18
C HIS A 12 -10.03 -7.56 -13.65
N ARG A 13 -10.18 -6.31 -14.12
CA ARG A 13 -9.03 -5.44 -14.41
C ARG A 13 -8.69 -4.64 -13.16
N VAL A 14 -7.51 -4.93 -12.58
CA VAL A 14 -7.00 -4.24 -11.38
C VAL A 14 -5.87 -3.31 -11.78
N VAL A 15 -5.89 -2.07 -11.27
CA VAL A 15 -4.86 -1.06 -11.51
C VAL A 15 -4.19 -0.71 -10.18
N LEU A 16 -2.89 -0.96 -10.11
CA LEU A 16 -2.03 -0.67 -8.95
C LEU A 16 -1.06 0.45 -9.31
N PHE A 17 -0.77 1.33 -8.35
CA PHE A 17 0.16 2.44 -8.52
C PHE A 17 1.25 2.46 -7.43
N GLY A 18 2.35 3.17 -7.72
CA GLY A 18 3.44 3.42 -6.77
C GLY A 18 4.00 2.14 -6.15
N LYS A 19 4.25 2.17 -4.84
CA LYS A 19 4.85 1.06 -4.08
C LYS A 19 4.09 -0.27 -4.21
N LEU A 20 2.76 -0.24 -4.35
CA LEU A 20 2.00 -1.48 -4.54
C LEU A 20 2.27 -2.12 -5.90
N ALA A 21 2.52 -1.32 -6.93
CA ALA A 21 2.91 -1.82 -8.25
C ALA A 21 4.32 -2.42 -8.23
N GLU A 22 5.25 -1.83 -7.48
CA GLU A 22 6.60 -2.38 -7.27
C GLU A 22 6.55 -3.75 -6.59
N VAL A 23 5.82 -3.85 -5.46
CA VAL A 23 5.62 -5.12 -4.75
C VAL A 23 4.92 -6.15 -5.67
N ALA A 24 3.92 -5.72 -6.44
CA ALA A 24 3.25 -6.61 -7.38
C ALA A 24 4.22 -7.13 -8.46
N SER A 25 5.07 -6.28 -9.00
CA SER A 25 6.07 -6.65 -10.01
C SER A 25 7.10 -7.62 -9.44
N GLU A 26 7.58 -7.37 -8.24
CA GLU A 26 8.62 -8.18 -7.61
C GLU A 26 8.09 -9.56 -7.19
N TYR A 27 6.90 -9.62 -6.57
CA TYR A 27 6.42 -10.84 -5.90
C TYR A 27 5.27 -11.56 -6.61
N LEU A 28 4.44 -10.89 -7.42
CA LEU A 28 3.32 -11.58 -8.09
C LEU A 28 3.79 -12.30 -9.35
N ARG A 29 3.32 -13.53 -9.49
CA ARG A 29 3.47 -14.37 -10.68
C ARG A 29 2.10 -14.89 -11.12
N LYS A 30 2.00 -15.40 -12.34
CA LYS A 30 0.76 -16.05 -12.82
C LYS A 30 0.32 -17.12 -11.82
N GLY A 31 -0.95 -17.11 -11.44
CA GLY A 31 -1.53 -18.04 -10.45
C GLY A 31 -1.36 -17.62 -9.00
N SER A 32 -0.73 -16.47 -8.71
CA SER A 32 -0.65 -15.96 -7.34
C SER A 32 -2.03 -15.61 -6.81
N GLN A 33 -2.37 -16.16 -5.65
CA GLN A 33 -3.60 -15.81 -4.96
C GLN A 33 -3.39 -14.52 -4.16
N VAL A 34 -4.27 -13.54 -4.39
CA VAL A 34 -4.19 -12.22 -3.76
C VAL A 34 -5.56 -11.77 -3.26
N TYR A 35 -5.55 -10.99 -2.20
CA TYR A 35 -6.66 -10.14 -1.78
C TYR A 35 -6.42 -8.72 -2.31
N ILE A 36 -7.47 -8.11 -2.85
CA ILE A 36 -7.46 -6.76 -3.41
C ILE A 36 -8.65 -6.00 -2.85
N GLU A 37 -8.38 -4.80 -2.32
CA GLU A 37 -9.39 -3.81 -1.96
C GLU A 37 -9.08 -2.50 -2.68
N GLY A 38 -10.09 -1.94 -3.34
CA GLY A 38 -9.97 -0.71 -4.11
C GLY A 38 -11.34 -0.16 -4.48
N GLN A 39 -11.35 0.85 -5.35
CA GLN A 39 -12.57 1.52 -5.80
C GLN A 39 -12.87 1.16 -7.25
N LEU A 40 -14.14 0.93 -7.56
CA LEU A 40 -14.57 0.80 -8.95
C LEU A 40 -14.52 2.15 -9.65
N ARG A 41 -13.83 2.22 -10.79
CA ARG A 41 -13.77 3.40 -11.63
C ARG A 41 -14.10 3.04 -13.06
N THR A 42 -15.09 3.72 -13.62
CA THR A 42 -15.39 3.64 -15.05
C THR A 42 -14.78 4.84 -15.75
N ARG A 43 -13.89 4.60 -16.71
CA ARG A 43 -13.33 5.67 -17.56
C ARG A 43 -13.86 5.56 -18.97
N LYS A 44 -14.06 6.73 -19.58
CA LYS A 44 -14.38 6.89 -21.00
C LYS A 44 -13.08 7.15 -21.77
N TRP A 45 -12.91 6.53 -22.92
CA TRP A 45 -11.80 6.79 -23.83
C TRP A 45 -12.26 6.61 -25.28
N THR A 46 -11.61 7.31 -26.20
CA THR A 46 -11.91 7.22 -27.64
C THR A 46 -10.95 6.23 -28.28
N ASP A 47 -11.49 5.26 -29.04
CA ASP A 47 -10.68 4.32 -29.79
C ASP A 47 -10.14 4.92 -31.11
N GLN A 48 -9.33 4.14 -31.82
CA GLN A 48 -8.72 4.56 -33.09
C GLN A 48 -9.76 4.85 -34.19
N SER A 49 -10.99 4.35 -34.06
CA SER A 49 -12.08 4.61 -34.99
C SER A 49 -12.92 5.83 -34.60
N GLY A 50 -12.52 6.57 -33.55
CA GLY A 50 -13.25 7.72 -33.04
C GLY A 50 -14.45 7.35 -32.17
N GLN A 51 -14.65 6.09 -31.79
CA GLN A 51 -15.80 5.67 -30.99
C GLN A 51 -15.52 5.76 -29.50
N ASP A 52 -16.53 6.18 -28.75
CA ASP A 52 -16.48 6.22 -27.29
C ASP A 52 -16.56 4.81 -26.69
N ARG A 53 -15.61 4.48 -25.83
CA ARG A 53 -15.51 3.20 -25.11
C ARG A 53 -15.48 3.45 -23.60
N TYR A 54 -16.08 2.54 -22.85
CA TYR A 54 -16.08 2.55 -21.40
C TYR A 54 -15.33 1.35 -20.86
N THR A 55 -14.56 1.55 -19.80
CA THR A 55 -13.84 0.46 -19.13
C THR A 55 -13.98 0.65 -17.62
N THR A 56 -14.50 -0.37 -16.96
CA THR A 56 -14.63 -0.44 -15.50
C THR A 56 -13.42 -1.18 -14.94
N GLU A 57 -12.76 -0.58 -13.96
CA GLU A 57 -11.53 -1.09 -13.37
C GLU A 57 -11.60 -0.99 -11.84
N VAL A 58 -10.93 -1.92 -11.16
CA VAL A 58 -10.69 -1.82 -9.71
C VAL A 58 -9.38 -1.05 -9.51
N VAL A 59 -9.47 0.17 -9.01
CA VAL A 59 -8.32 1.04 -8.80
C VAL A 59 -7.93 1.05 -7.33
N VAL A 60 -6.70 0.63 -7.03
CA VAL A 60 -6.18 0.59 -5.66
C VAL A 60 -5.39 1.87 -5.39
N ASN A 61 -6.08 2.84 -4.79
CA ASN A 61 -5.54 4.17 -4.43
C ASN A 61 -5.31 4.28 -2.91
N VAL A 62 -5.25 5.52 -2.40
CA VAL A 62 -5.20 5.83 -0.96
C VAL A 62 -6.37 5.15 -0.24
N GLY A 63 -6.05 4.27 0.72
CA GLY A 63 -7.04 3.48 1.47
C GLY A 63 -7.34 2.09 0.88
N GLY A 64 -6.87 1.79 -0.33
CA GLY A 64 -6.90 0.42 -0.86
C GLY A 64 -5.72 -0.42 -0.39
N THR A 65 -5.84 -1.75 -0.50
CA THR A 65 -4.78 -2.68 -0.09
C THR A 65 -4.65 -3.85 -1.06
N MET A 66 -3.44 -4.41 -1.13
CA MET A 66 -3.15 -5.70 -1.76
C MET A 66 -2.41 -6.59 -0.76
N GLN A 67 -2.86 -7.84 -0.63
CA GLN A 67 -2.22 -8.83 0.22
C GLN A 67 -2.05 -10.15 -0.54
N MET A 68 -0.86 -10.74 -0.44
CA MET A 68 -0.61 -12.08 -0.99
C MET A 68 -1.16 -13.14 -0.04
N LEU A 69 -1.93 -14.08 -0.56
CA LEU A 69 -2.55 -15.16 0.22
C LEU A 69 -1.78 -16.49 0.10
N GLY A 70 -0.85 -16.59 -0.86
CA GLY A 70 -0.13 -17.82 -1.23
C GLY A 70 1.12 -18.17 -0.40
N GLY A 71 1.27 -17.63 0.81
CA GLY A 71 2.47 -17.80 1.65
C GLY A 71 2.24 -18.69 2.85
N ARG A 72 2.07 -20.01 2.63
CA ARG A 72 2.29 -21.14 3.57
C ARG A 72 1.72 -22.43 2.96
N GLN A 73 2.28 -22.88 1.84
CA GLN A 73 2.37 -24.32 1.68
C GLN A 73 3.56 -24.75 2.53
N GLY A 74 3.24 -25.47 3.60
CA GLY A 74 4.18 -25.91 4.62
C GLY A 74 5.45 -26.44 3.99
N GLY A 75 6.57 -26.10 4.63
CA GLY A 75 7.87 -26.63 4.26
C GLY A 75 7.75 -28.13 4.04
N GLY A 76 8.10 -28.56 2.83
CA GLY A 76 8.63 -29.89 2.66
C GLY A 76 9.86 -29.94 3.55
N ALA A 77 9.69 -30.40 4.79
CA ALA A 77 10.78 -30.98 5.53
C ALA A 77 11.30 -32.08 4.60
N PRO A 78 12.57 -32.05 4.14
CA PRO A 78 13.17 -33.29 3.71
C PRO A 78 13.14 -34.20 4.94
N ALA A 79 12.25 -35.18 4.93
CA ALA A 79 12.39 -36.38 5.74
C ALA A 79 13.66 -37.08 5.22
N GLY A 80 14.80 -36.57 5.67
CA GLY A 80 16.13 -36.93 5.24
C GLY A 80 17.02 -37.07 6.47
N GLY A 81 16.91 -38.24 7.08
CA GLY A 81 17.94 -38.96 7.81
C GLY A 81 18.98 -38.21 8.66
N ASN A 82 19.02 -38.64 9.93
CA ASN A 82 20.23 -38.95 10.70
C ASN A 82 20.87 -37.83 11.54
N ILE A 83 21.51 -38.28 12.63
CA ILE A 83 22.27 -37.58 13.69
C ILE A 83 21.36 -37.20 14.88
N GLY A 84 21.31 -37.93 16.01
CA GLY A 84 22.36 -38.73 16.62
C GLY A 84 23.18 -37.87 17.60
N GLY A 85 22.77 -37.87 18.87
CA GLY A 85 23.66 -37.61 20.01
C GLY A 85 23.77 -36.17 20.52
N GLY A 86 23.65 -36.03 21.84
CA GLY A 86 24.41 -35.02 22.60
C GLY A 86 23.62 -33.86 23.19
N GLN A 87 22.93 -34.11 24.32
CA GLN A 87 22.95 -33.14 25.43
C GLN A 87 24.41 -32.96 25.89
N PRO A 88 24.86 -31.75 26.23
CA PRO A 88 24.52 -31.16 27.54
C PRO A 88 24.44 -29.62 27.50
N GLN A 89 24.37 -29.01 28.69
CA GLN A 89 24.65 -27.58 28.99
C GLN A 89 23.39 -26.69 29.02
N GLY A 90 23.14 -25.85 30.01
CA GLY A 90 23.92 -25.41 31.17
C GLY A 90 23.09 -24.36 31.92
N GLY A 91 23.58 -23.95 33.09
CA GLY A 91 22.86 -23.21 34.13
C GLY A 91 22.11 -21.94 33.71
N TRP A 92 20.90 -21.81 34.27
CA TRP A 92 20.10 -20.60 34.29
C TRP A 92 20.76 -19.54 35.19
N GLY A 93 21.51 -18.63 34.58
CA GLY A 93 21.98 -17.39 35.20
C GLY A 93 21.37 -16.19 34.49
N GLN A 94 20.35 -15.59 35.09
CA GLN A 94 19.80 -14.30 34.69
C GLN A 94 20.44 -13.20 35.57
N PRO A 95 21.10 -12.19 34.99
CA PRO A 95 21.22 -10.90 35.64
C PRO A 95 20.24 -9.93 34.97
N GLN A 96 19.21 -9.54 35.72
CA GLN A 96 18.28 -8.49 35.31
C GLN A 96 18.46 -7.28 36.24
N GLN A 97 18.94 -6.18 35.66
CA GLN A 97 18.52 -4.78 35.85
C GLN A 97 19.68 -3.80 35.61
N PRO A 98 19.44 -2.77 34.79
CA PRO A 98 19.97 -1.45 35.09
C PRO A 98 18.89 -0.58 35.73
N GLN A 99 19.24 -0.10 36.91
CA GLN A 99 18.54 0.88 37.73
C GLN A 99 18.64 2.27 37.06
N GLY A 100 17.59 3.07 37.23
CA GLY A 100 17.47 4.39 36.64
C GLY A 100 18.40 5.46 37.23
N GLY A 101 18.45 6.59 36.52
CA GLY A 101 19.02 7.86 36.97
C GLY A 101 18.55 8.96 36.01
N ASN A 102 17.72 9.88 36.49
CA ASN A 102 18.08 11.28 36.80
C ASN A 102 17.92 12.23 35.60
N GLN A 103 16.89 13.10 35.63
CA GLN A 103 16.91 14.46 36.20
C GLN A 103 17.33 15.52 35.17
N PHE A 104 16.36 16.30 34.71
CA PHE A 104 16.47 17.73 34.38
C PHE A 104 15.03 18.23 34.15
N SER A 105 14.35 18.96 35.02
CA SER A 105 14.53 20.34 35.54
C SER A 105 14.68 21.41 34.46
N GLY A 106 13.63 22.18 34.20
CA GLY A 106 13.78 23.59 33.82
C GLY A 106 12.89 24.10 32.69
N GLY A 107 12.15 25.18 33.00
CA GLY A 107 11.59 26.15 32.04
C GLY A 107 10.20 25.79 31.53
N ALA A 108 9.09 26.24 32.09
CA ALA A 108 8.62 27.62 32.16
C ALA A 108 8.68 28.39 30.82
N GLN A 109 7.49 28.65 30.28
CA GLN A 109 6.94 29.98 29.99
C GLN A 109 6.55 30.32 28.53
N SER A 110 5.25 30.62 28.41
CA SER A 110 4.61 31.72 27.66
C SER A 110 4.63 31.77 26.13
N ARG A 111 3.41 31.62 25.55
CA ARG A 111 2.94 32.40 24.39
C ARG A 111 2.83 33.87 24.77
N PRO A 112 3.07 34.78 23.81
CA PRO A 112 1.96 35.59 23.32
C PRO A 112 1.90 35.72 21.80
N GLN A 113 0.73 36.19 21.38
CA GLN A 113 0.18 36.39 20.05
C GLN A 113 0.44 37.84 19.60
N GLN A 114 0.81 38.07 18.33
CA GLN A 114 0.75 39.35 17.58
C GLN A 114 1.40 39.14 16.20
N SER A 115 1.07 39.77 15.08
CA SER A 115 -0.06 40.60 14.60
C SER A 115 0.18 40.77 13.09
N ALA A 116 -0.88 40.82 12.29
CA ALA A 116 -0.80 41.05 10.84
C ALA A 116 -0.47 42.51 10.49
N PRO A 117 0.19 42.77 9.35
CA PRO A 117 0.03 44.00 8.58
C PRO A 117 -0.71 43.74 7.26
N ALA A 118 -1.49 44.74 6.84
CA ALA A 118 -2.26 44.80 5.59
C ALA A 118 -1.38 45.07 4.34
N ALA A 119 -1.99 44.85 3.17
CA ALA A 119 -1.47 44.81 1.80
C ALA A 119 -0.65 46.03 1.31
N PRO A 120 0.02 45.88 0.15
CA PRO A 120 -0.58 46.51 -1.03
C PRO A 120 -0.73 45.57 -2.23
N SER A 121 -1.90 45.67 -2.85
CA SER A 121 -2.29 45.18 -4.16
C SER A 121 -1.36 45.72 -5.26
N ASN A 122 -0.78 44.81 -6.04
CA ASN A 122 -0.17 45.14 -7.31
C ASN A 122 -0.46 43.99 -8.29
N GLU A 123 -1.72 43.93 -8.75
CA GLU A 123 -2.11 43.07 -9.88
C GLU A 123 -1.73 43.78 -11.19
N PRO A 124 -0.86 43.21 -12.04
CA PRO A 124 -0.81 43.61 -13.44
C PRO A 124 -2.11 43.15 -14.15
N PRO A 125 -2.64 43.93 -15.11
CA PRO A 125 -3.86 43.56 -15.83
C PRO A 125 -3.65 42.27 -16.62
N MET A 126 -4.69 41.42 -16.59
CA MET A 126 -4.81 40.18 -17.35
C MET A 126 -4.62 40.40 -18.84
N ASP A 127 -4.03 39.41 -19.53
CA ASP A 127 -4.36 39.01 -20.90
C ASP A 127 -3.75 37.60 -21.17
N PHE A 128 -4.50 36.55 -20.83
CA PHE A 128 -4.24 35.17 -21.28
C PHE A 128 -5.37 34.68 -22.21
N ASP A 129 -6.04 35.63 -22.87
CA ASP A 129 -6.99 35.38 -23.96
C ASP A 129 -6.26 35.21 -25.32
N ASP A 130 -4.92 35.18 -25.32
CA ASP A 130 -4.08 35.25 -26.53
C ASP A 130 -3.18 34.02 -26.79
N ASP A 131 -3.31 32.90 -26.06
CA ASP A 131 -2.42 31.73 -26.27
C ASP A 131 -3.03 30.35 -25.97
N ILE A 132 -4.26 30.10 -26.43
CA ILE A 132 -4.77 28.71 -26.55
C ILE A 132 -4.67 28.27 -28.02
N PRO A 133 -3.70 27.43 -28.41
CA PRO A 133 -3.67 26.85 -29.74
C PRO A 133 -4.85 25.87 -29.94
N PHE A 134 -5.47 25.96 -31.11
CA PHE A 134 -6.56 25.09 -31.61
C PHE A 134 -6.11 23.64 -31.86
#